data_AF-A0A414IL73-F1
#
_entry.id   AF-A0A414IL73-F1
#
_cell.length_a   1.000
_cell.length_b   1.000
_cell.length_c   1.000
_cell.angle_alpha   90.00
_cell.angle_beta   90.00
_cell.angle_gamma   90.00
#
_symmetry.space_group_name_H-M   'P 1'
#
loop_
_entity.id
_entity.type
_entity.pdbx_description
1 polymer ?
#
loop_
_entity_poly.entity_id
_entity_poly.type
_entity_poly.pdbx_seq_one_letter_code
_entity_poly.pdbx_strand_id
1 'polypeptide(L)' 'MSGMEKQIIRLSKAVLSRDFRQKKSIFCSMVLRLMDTEEYANDYCNALNLVLELFPEVDRRKLEKELNKYI' A
#
# COMPACT_ATOMS: atom_id res chain seq x y z
N MET A 1 -9.73 -23.11 17.04
CA MET A 1 -9.39 -21.70 16.75
C MET A 1 -9.78 -20.84 17.94
N SER A 2 -8.79 -20.20 18.57
CA SER A 2 -8.96 -19.39 19.78
C SER A 2 -9.79 -18.13 19.52
N GLY A 3 -10.39 -17.54 20.56
CA GLY A 3 -11.17 -16.31 20.44
C GLY A 3 -10.36 -15.13 19.89
N MET A 4 -9.06 -15.08 20.19
CA MET A 4 -8.15 -14.05 19.70
C MET A 4 -7.90 -14.15 18.19
N GLU A 5 -7.74 -15.35 17.64
CA GLU A 5 -7.57 -15.55 16.19
C GLU A 5 -8.77 -15.02 15.40
N LYS A 6 -9.99 -15.26 15.91
CA LYS A 6 -11.22 -14.75 15.28
C LYS A 6 -11.29 -13.22 15.32
N GLN A 7 -10.81 -12.61 16.40
CA GLN A 7 -10.79 -11.15 16.56
C GLN A 7 -9.73 -10.50 15.66
N ILE A 8 -8.55 -11.12 15.56
CA ILE A 8 -7.50 -10.72 14.61
C ILE A 8 -8.03 -10.81 13.18
N ILE A 9 -8.60 -11.94 12.76
CA ILE A 9 -9.16 -12.10 11.41
C ILE A 9 -10.26 -11.08 11.13
N ARG A 10 -11.13 -10.77 12.10
CA ARG A 10 -12.16 -9.71 11.94
C ARG A 10 -11.56 -8.33 11.77
N LEU A 11 -10.55 -7.99 12.56
CA LEU A 11 -9.86 -6.70 12.50
C LEU A 11 -9.08 -6.58 11.19
N SER A 12 -8.30 -7.60 10.82
CA SER A 12 -7.60 -7.68 9.54
C SER A 12 -8.57 -7.54 8.38
N LYS A 13 -9.72 -8.24 8.41
CA LYS A 13 -10.75 -8.15 7.38
C LYS A 13 -11.42 -6.78 7.35
N ALA A 14 -11.61 -6.10 8.49
CA ALA A 14 -12.20 -4.76 8.56
C ALA A 14 -11.24 -3.66 8.08
N VAL A 15 -9.96 -3.77 8.40
CA VAL A 15 -8.89 -2.89 7.90
C VAL A 15 -8.72 -3.09 6.39
N LEU A 16 -8.54 -4.35 5.96
CA LEU A 16 -8.47 -4.70 4.55
C LEU A 16 -9.72 -4.25 3.81
N SER A 17 -10.94 -4.48 4.32
CA SER A 17 -12.18 -4.06 3.64
C SER A 17 -12.45 -2.56 3.66
N ARG A 18 -11.82 -1.79 4.56
CA ARG A 18 -11.77 -0.32 4.48
C ARG A 18 -10.79 0.16 3.42
N ASP A 19 -9.65 -0.51 3.26
CA ASP A 19 -8.71 -0.26 2.15
C ASP A 19 -9.23 -0.74 0.78
N PHE A 20 -9.93 -1.87 0.73
CA PHE A 20 -10.50 -2.44 -0.50
C PHE A 20 -11.73 -1.70 -1.02
N ARG A 21 -12.31 -0.79 -0.23
CA ARG A 21 -13.35 0.13 -0.72
C ARG A 21 -12.75 1.33 -1.47
N GLN A 22 -11.42 1.39 -1.57
CA GLN A 22 -10.71 2.46 -2.24
C GLN A 22 -10.39 2.09 -3.70
N LYS A 23 -10.53 3.08 -4.58
CA LYS A 23 -10.07 3.06 -5.98
C LYS A 23 -8.56 2.78 -6.15
N LYS A 24 -7.81 2.63 -5.05
CA LYS A 24 -6.35 2.53 -4.94
C LYS A 24 -5.94 1.12 -4.53
N SER A 25 -4.95 0.55 -5.22
CA SER A 25 -4.27 -0.66 -4.79
C SER A 25 -3.52 -0.41 -3.50
N ILE A 26 -3.30 -1.49 -2.74
CA ILE A 26 -2.52 -1.45 -1.50
C ILE A 26 -1.12 -0.90 -1.78
N PHE A 27 -0.48 -1.30 -2.87
CA PHE A 27 0.84 -0.82 -3.29
C PHE A 27 0.83 0.68 -3.60
N CYS A 28 -0.20 1.18 -4.29
CA CYS A 28 -0.38 2.61 -4.55
C CYS A 28 -0.49 3.38 -3.23
N SER A 29 -1.28 2.90 -2.28
CA SER A 29 -1.41 3.52 -0.96
C SER A 29 -0.10 3.49 -0.18
N MET A 30 0.69 2.42 -0.29
CA MET A 30 1.99 2.31 0.38
C MET A 30 2.99 3.34 -0.13
N VAL A 31 3.13 3.51 -1.46
CA VAL A 31 4.04 4.52 -2.02
C VAL A 31 3.64 5.93 -1.60
N LEU A 32 2.34 6.27 -1.67
CA LEU A 32 1.85 7.58 -1.22
C LEU A 32 2.13 7.82 0.26
N ARG A 33 1.91 6.80 1.12
CA ARG A 33 2.18 6.91 2.56
C ARG A 33 3.67 7.02 2.87
N LEU A 34 4.53 6.36 2.10
CA LEU A 34 5.98 6.52 2.22
C LEU A 34 6.38 7.96 1.88
N MET A 35 5.88 8.52 0.77
CA MET A 35 6.11 9.91 0.40
C MET A 35 5.67 10.92 1.47
N ASP A 36 4.61 10.63 2.23
CA ASP A 36 4.13 11.48 3.34
C ASP A 36 5.07 11.45 4.57
N THR A 37 6.05 10.54 4.66
CA THR A 37 6.98 10.46 5.79
C THR A 37 8.11 11.50 5.70
N GLU A 38 8.68 11.88 6.83
CA GLU A 38 9.85 12.77 6.87
C GLU A 38 11.09 12.15 6.22
N GLU A 39 11.21 10.82 6.23
CA GLU A 39 12.34 10.07 5.65
C GLU A 39 12.38 10.19 4.13
N TYR A 40 11.22 10.10 3.47
CA TYR A 40 11.12 10.21 2.02
C TYR A 40 10.78 11.62 1.56
N ALA A 41 10.06 12.43 2.35
CA ALA A 41 9.78 13.84 2.07
C ALA A 41 9.32 14.12 0.62
N ASN A 42 8.28 13.42 0.16
CA ASN A 42 7.78 13.41 -1.22
C ASN A 42 8.72 12.80 -2.28
N ASP A 43 9.75 12.05 -1.89
CA ASP A 43 10.60 11.30 -2.81
C ASP A 43 9.86 10.07 -3.36
N TYR A 44 9.14 10.32 -4.46
CA TYR A 44 8.43 9.31 -5.22
C TYR A 44 9.33 8.17 -5.70
N CYS A 45 10.52 8.49 -6.22
CA CYS A 45 11.39 7.50 -6.84
C CYS A 45 11.89 6.48 -5.81
N ASN A 46 12.35 6.97 -4.66
CA ASN A 46 12.83 6.10 -3.59
C ASN A 46 11.67 5.34 -2.93
N ALA A 47 10.52 5.98 -2.72
CA ALA A 47 9.34 5.31 -2.16
C ALA A 47 8.82 4.19 -3.08
N LEU A 48 8.77 4.43 -4.40
CA LEU A 48 8.39 3.44 -5.39
C LEU A 48 9.40 2.29 -5.45
N ASN A 49 10.69 2.60 -5.48
CA ASN A 49 11.74 1.58 -5.53
C ASN A 49 11.67 0.66 -4.30
N LEU A 50 11.49 1.21 -3.09
CA LEU A 50 11.33 0.38 -1.89
C LEU A 50 10.16 -0.61 -2.02
N VAL A 51 9.00 -0.15 -2.50
CA VAL A 51 7.83 -1.02 -2.68
C VAL A 51 8.09 -2.11 -3.71
N LEU A 52 8.81 -1.81 -4.79
CA LEU A 52 9.17 -2.79 -5.82
C LEU A 52 10.25 -3.78 -5.35
N GLU A 53 11.18 -3.35 -4.50
CA GLU A 53 12.19 -4.21 -3.88
C GLU A 53 11.56 -5.18 -2.88
N LEU A 54 10.60 -4.71 -2.08
CA LEU A 54 9.87 -5.53 -1.12
C LEU A 54 8.89 -6.50 -1.80
N PHE A 55 8.32 -6.12 -2.94
CA PHE A 55 7.33 -6.90 -3.67
C PHE A 55 7.68 -6.97 -5.17
N PRO A 56 8.67 -7.79 -5.56
CA PRO A 56 9.13 -7.90 -6.94
C PRO A 56 8.06 -8.46 -7.89
N GLU A 57 7.01 -9.10 -7.38
CA GLU A 57 5.85 -9.54 -8.15
C GLU A 57 4.95 -8.39 -8.64
N VAL A 58 5.14 -7.17 -8.11
CA VAL A 58 4.35 -6.00 -8.50
C VAL A 58 4.80 -5.49 -9.87
N ASP A 59 3.84 -5.39 -10.79
CA ASP A 59 4.08 -4.77 -12.09
C ASP A 59 4.26 -3.26 -11.92
N ARG A 60 5.52 -2.83 -12.00
CA ARG A 60 5.95 -1.43 -11.94
C ARG A 60 5.10 -0.52 -12.83
N ARG A 61 4.84 -0.90 -14.09
CA ARG A 61 4.10 -0.05 -15.04
C ARG A 61 2.65 0.14 -14.63
N LYS A 62 2.03 -0.91 -14.07
CA LYS A 62 0.65 -0.80 -13.55
C LYS A 62 0.61 0.09 -12.32
N LEU A 63 1.57 -0.06 -11.41
CA LEU A 63 1.67 0.74 -10.19
C LEU A 63 1.93 2.22 -10.51
N GLU A 64 2.90 2.53 -11.37
CA GLU A 64 3.17 3.91 -11.81
C GLU A 64 1.94 4.55 -12.48
N LYS A 65 1.25 3.82 -13.37
CA LYS A 65 0.01 4.29 -14.02
C LYS A 65 -1.11 4.59 -13.02
N GLU A 66 -1.15 3.85 -11.92
CA GLU A 66 -2.10 4.09 -10.85
C GLU A 66 -1.72 5.30 -10.01
N LEU A 67 -0.44 5.42 -9.63
CA LEU A 67 0.11 6.55 -8.87
C LEU A 67 -0.05 7.89 -9.61
N ASN A 68 0.08 7.89 -10.94
CA ASN A 68 -0.12 9.07 -11.80
C ASN A 68 -1.56 9.65 -11.77
N LYS A 69 -2.50 9.00 -11.06
CA LYS A 69 -3.84 9.56 -10.83
C LYS A 69 -3.91 10.44 -9.57
N TYR A 70 -2.85 10.42 -8.76
CA TYR A 70 -2.83 11.01 -7.42
C TYR A 70 -1.69 12.00 -7.20
N ILE A 71 -0.66 11.93 -8.03
CA ILE A 71 0.50 12.83 -8.11
C ILE A 71 0.37 13.59 -9.43
#